data_AF-A0A068SDN9-F1
#
_entry.id   AF-A0A068SDN9-F1
#
_cell.length_a   1.000
_cell.length_b   1.000
_cell.length_c   1.000
_cell.angle_alpha   90.00
_cell.angle_beta   90.00
_cell.angle_gamma   90.00
#
_symmetry.space_group_name_H-M   'P 1'
#
loop_
_entity.id
_entity.type
_entity.pdbx_description
1 polymer ?
#
loop_
_entity_poly.entity_id
_entity_poly.type
_entity_poly.pdbx_seq_one_letter_code
_entity_poly.pdbx_strand_id
1 'polypeptide(L)'
;MYSHFLSWLIIVATVSSAAVKAAWIEKYKPDLYHLQIAPLKTSLIHDCSDSSYILDIYDITLTPQYPLPGDNLTIEAIGFLQEPVTYGAKADVLVKLGFVQLLKKEFDICEEMDNNDVELQCPVMDGPVKVTQKVTLPEEIPKAHFKVQVRAKNYNNHPLACLDVDVNFRHHHLRHSSSNKKNRQGDAEW
;
A
#
# COMPACT_ATOMS: atom_id res chain seq x y z
N MET A 1 51.56 -53.63 -18.90
CA MET A 1 52.08 -53.36 -20.26
C MET A 1 51.02 -52.51 -20.97
N TYR A 2 51.31 -51.22 -21.20
CA TYR A 2 50.49 -50.13 -21.81
C TYR A 2 49.16 -49.79 -21.11
N SER A 3 48.92 -48.63 -20.47
CA SER A 3 49.24 -47.20 -20.68
C SER A 3 48.45 -46.48 -21.78
N HIS A 4 47.87 -45.35 -21.36
CA HIS A 4 47.28 -44.19 -22.07
C HIS A 4 45.74 -44.18 -22.20
N PHE A 5 45.03 -43.38 -21.39
CA PHE A 5 44.87 -41.89 -21.37
C PHE A 5 43.80 -41.39 -22.36
N LEU A 6 43.00 -40.44 -21.86
CA LEU A 6 42.02 -39.55 -22.52
C LEU A 6 40.55 -39.97 -22.31
N SER A 7 39.90 -39.41 -21.29
CA SER A 7 39.30 -38.06 -21.28
C SER A 7 37.86 -38.12 -21.77
N TRP A 8 36.92 -38.29 -20.84
CA TRP A 8 35.55 -37.76 -20.95
C TRP A 8 35.21 -37.05 -19.63
N LEU A 9 35.83 -35.89 -19.43
CA LEU A 9 35.24 -34.80 -18.65
C LEU A 9 34.14 -34.18 -19.52
N ILE A 10 32.88 -34.52 -19.28
CA ILE A 10 31.75 -33.66 -19.67
C ILE A 10 30.84 -33.51 -18.46
N ILE A 11 31.23 -32.54 -17.62
CA ILE A 11 30.39 -31.52 -17.01
C ILE A 11 28.98 -32.01 -16.67
N VAL A 12 28.78 -32.49 -15.44
CA VAL A 12 27.49 -32.31 -14.78
C VAL A 12 27.36 -30.79 -14.64
N ALA A 13 26.66 -30.17 -15.57
CA ALA A 13 26.16 -28.82 -15.36
C ALA A 13 25.15 -28.98 -14.22
N THR A 14 25.65 -28.85 -12.99
CA THR A 14 24.82 -28.49 -11.87
C THR A 14 24.13 -27.22 -12.34
N VAL A 15 22.86 -27.34 -12.73
CA VAL A 15 21.97 -26.20 -12.78
C VAL A 15 21.90 -25.77 -11.33
N SER A 16 22.86 -24.92 -10.94
CA SER A 16 22.80 -24.18 -9.71
C SER A 16 21.52 -23.39 -9.81
N SER A 17 20.48 -23.88 -9.13
CA SER A 17 19.19 -23.23 -8.96
C SER A 17 19.32 -22.00 -8.06
N ALA A 18 20.36 -21.18 -8.28
CA ALA A 18 20.57 -19.91 -7.63
C ALA A 18 20.08 -18.73 -8.49
N ALA A 19 19.51 -18.98 -9.67
CA ALA A 19 19.05 -17.91 -10.57
C ALA A 19 17.57 -17.97 -10.94
N VAL A 20 16.76 -18.80 -10.29
CA VAL A 20 15.30 -18.76 -10.56
C VAL A 20 14.63 -17.57 -9.86
N LYS A 21 15.11 -17.11 -8.71
CA LYS A 21 14.40 -16.07 -7.93
C LYS A 21 14.36 -14.66 -8.55
N ALA A 22 15.10 -14.37 -9.62
CA ALA A 22 15.24 -13.00 -10.14
C ALA A 22 14.56 -12.73 -11.50
N ALA A 23 14.23 -13.77 -12.28
CA ALA A 23 13.80 -13.58 -13.68
C ALA A 23 12.30 -13.26 -13.87
N TRP A 24 11.45 -13.50 -12.86
CA TRP A 24 10.03 -13.14 -12.93
C TRP A 24 9.70 -11.79 -12.29
N ILE A 25 10.54 -11.28 -11.39
CA ILE A 25 10.32 -9.97 -10.74
C ILE A 25 10.42 -8.84 -11.76
N GLU A 26 11.27 -8.96 -12.80
CA GLU A 26 11.33 -7.99 -13.90
C GLU A 26 10.05 -7.96 -14.75
N LYS A 27 9.35 -9.09 -14.89
CA LYS A 27 8.16 -9.21 -15.75
C LYS A 27 6.92 -8.55 -15.14
N TYR A 28 6.90 -8.31 -13.83
CA TYR A 28 5.76 -7.74 -13.10
C TYR A 28 5.98 -6.31 -12.64
N LYS A 29 7.10 -5.65 -13.01
CA LYS A 29 7.15 -4.20 -12.98
C LYS A 29 6.18 -3.71 -14.07
N PRO A 30 5.06 -3.07 -13.72
CA PRO A 30 4.16 -2.58 -14.74
C PRO A 30 4.94 -1.64 -15.66
N ASP A 31 4.91 -1.94 -16.95
CA ASP A 31 5.49 -1.17 -18.06
C ASP A 31 4.68 0.12 -18.30
N LEU A 32 4.37 0.84 -17.21
CA LEU A 32 3.53 2.03 -17.15
C LEU A 32 4.35 3.32 -17.01
N TYR A 33 5.65 3.28 -17.28
CA TYR A 33 6.51 4.47 -17.26
C TYR A 33 6.39 5.35 -18.51
N HIS A 34 5.68 4.94 -19.56
CA HIS A 34 5.77 5.65 -20.84
C HIS A 34 4.69 6.72 -21.13
N LEU A 35 3.58 6.82 -20.40
CA LEU A 35 2.64 7.95 -20.58
C LEU A 35 1.96 8.39 -19.26
N GLN A 36 2.40 9.57 -18.78
CA GLN A 36 1.75 10.52 -17.85
C GLN A 36 1.65 10.18 -16.35
N ILE A 37 2.49 10.89 -15.58
CA ILE A 37 2.41 11.21 -14.15
C ILE A 37 2.15 9.98 -13.27
N ALA A 38 3.21 9.30 -12.85
CA ALA A 38 3.11 8.41 -11.69
C ALA A 38 2.45 9.22 -10.56
N PRO A 39 1.34 8.75 -9.95
CA PRO A 39 0.80 9.39 -8.78
C PRO A 39 1.95 9.55 -7.78
N LEU A 40 2.13 10.77 -7.28
CA LEU A 40 3.27 11.04 -6.41
C LEU A 40 3.11 10.16 -5.18
N LYS A 41 4.03 9.19 -5.01
CA LYS A 41 4.14 8.36 -3.81
C LYS A 41 3.86 9.22 -2.59
N THR A 42 2.84 8.83 -1.81
CA THR A 42 2.40 9.65 -0.69
C THR A 42 3.51 9.81 0.34
N SER A 43 3.64 11.00 0.91
CA SER A 43 4.53 11.25 2.06
C SER A 43 3.85 10.96 3.41
N LEU A 44 2.54 10.69 3.40
CA LEU A 44 1.74 10.48 4.61
C LEU A 44 1.84 9.06 5.15
N ILE A 45 2.24 8.10 4.32
CA ILE A 45 2.33 6.67 4.66
C ILE A 45 3.77 6.22 4.51
N HIS A 46 4.34 5.70 5.60
CA HIS A 46 5.65 5.10 5.65
C HIS A 46 5.52 3.58 5.84
N ASP A 47 6.06 2.83 4.89
CA ASP A 47 6.23 1.38 5.02
C ASP A 47 7.42 1.10 5.96
N CYS A 48 7.13 0.51 7.12
CA CYS A 48 8.13 0.13 8.12
C CYS A 48 8.52 -1.34 8.04
N SER A 49 8.13 -2.03 6.97
CA SER A 49 8.43 -3.44 6.75
C SER A 49 9.90 -3.62 6.36
N ASP A 50 10.42 -4.81 6.62
CA ASP A 50 11.71 -5.27 6.11
C ASP A 50 11.51 -6.59 5.33
N SER A 51 12.59 -7.23 4.90
CA SER A 51 12.54 -8.46 4.12
C SER A 51 11.93 -9.67 4.84
N SER A 52 11.58 -9.57 6.13
CA SER A 52 10.88 -10.62 6.87
C SER A 52 9.35 -10.56 6.74
N TYR A 53 8.81 -9.51 6.11
CA TYR A 53 7.38 -9.34 5.91
C TYR A 53 6.91 -10.01 4.63
N ILE A 54 5.69 -10.55 4.65
CA ILE A 54 5.11 -11.29 3.53
C ILE A 54 4.77 -10.38 2.34
N LEU A 55 4.33 -9.14 2.59
CA LEU A 55 3.94 -8.20 1.55
C LEU A 55 5.09 -7.23 1.23
N ASP A 56 5.62 -7.34 0.02
CA ASP A 56 6.52 -6.34 -0.56
C ASP A 56 5.69 -5.23 -1.22
N ILE A 57 5.70 -4.02 -0.64
CA ILE A 57 4.93 -2.89 -1.16
C ILE A 57 5.77 -2.10 -2.16
N TYR A 58 5.24 -1.93 -3.37
CA TYR A 58 5.91 -1.16 -4.43
C TYR A 58 5.44 0.29 -4.46
N ASP A 59 4.13 0.52 -4.35
CA ASP A 59 3.56 1.86 -4.34
C ASP A 59 2.31 1.94 -3.47
N ILE A 60 2.09 3.11 -2.85
CA ILE A 60 0.84 3.49 -2.21
C ILE A 60 0.48 4.89 -2.69
N THR A 61 -0.71 4.99 -3.28
CA THR A 61 -1.26 6.20 -3.85
C THR A 61 -2.52 6.62 -3.12
N LEU A 62 -2.63 7.92 -2.82
CA LEU A 62 -3.81 8.54 -2.21
C LEU A 62 -4.46 9.50 -3.18
N THR A 63 -5.78 9.39 -3.34
CA THR A 63 -6.59 10.32 -4.15
C THR A 63 -7.79 10.82 -3.33
N PRO A 64 -7.87 12.13 -3.02
CA PRO A 64 -6.88 13.17 -3.29
C PRO A 64 -5.59 12.94 -2.50
N GLN A 65 -4.49 13.55 -2.95
CA GLN A 65 -3.16 13.37 -2.35
C GLN A 65 -3.10 13.77 -0.86
N TYR A 66 -3.90 14.77 -0.47
CA TYR A 66 -4.08 15.17 0.92
C TYR A 66 -5.52 14.91 1.34
N PRO A 67 -5.75 14.03 2.34
CA PRO A 67 -7.08 13.73 2.83
C PRO A 67 -7.73 14.97 3.47
N LEU A 68 -9.01 15.16 3.21
CA LEU A 68 -9.83 16.23 3.77
C LEU A 68 -11.00 15.62 4.56
N PRO A 69 -11.36 16.17 5.73
CA PRO A 69 -12.57 15.76 6.44
C PRO A 69 -13.81 15.91 5.56
N GLY A 70 -14.72 14.93 5.62
CA GLY A 70 -15.95 14.89 4.81
C GLY A 70 -15.78 14.34 3.38
N ASP A 71 -14.55 14.27 2.87
CA ASP A 71 -14.30 13.85 1.50
C ASP A 71 -14.04 12.34 1.38
N ASN A 72 -14.28 11.81 0.18
CA ASN A 72 -13.87 10.47 -0.18
C ASN A 72 -12.36 10.41 -0.40
N LEU A 73 -11.71 9.42 0.21
CA LEU A 73 -10.32 9.08 0.01
C LEU A 73 -10.25 7.71 -0.67
N THR A 74 -9.60 7.65 -1.83
CA THR A 74 -9.23 6.40 -2.49
C THR A 74 -7.77 6.10 -2.17
N ILE A 75 -7.52 4.90 -1.66
CA ILE A 75 -6.21 4.35 -1.34
C ILE A 75 -5.95 3.21 -2.32
N GLU A 76 -4.90 3.34 -3.12
CA GLU A 76 -4.46 2.29 -4.04
C GLU A 76 -3.07 1.81 -3.61
N ALA A 77 -2.92 0.52 -3.37
CA ALA A 77 -1.64 -0.11 -3.02
C ALA A 77 -1.29 -1.20 -4.03
N ILE A 78 -0.04 -1.20 -4.50
CA ILE A 78 0.49 -2.20 -5.43
C ILE A 78 1.69 -2.87 -4.77
N GLY A 79 1.74 -4.20 -4.81
CA GLY A 79 2.81 -4.97 -4.20
C GLY A 79 2.87 -6.42 -4.67
N PHE A 80 3.61 -7.24 -3.92
CA PHE A 80 3.77 -8.66 -4.16
C PHE A 80 3.70 -9.43 -2.85
N LEU A 81 2.84 -10.44 -2.79
CA LEU A 81 2.72 -11.37 -1.67
C LEU A 81 3.65 -12.55 -1.87
N GLN A 82 4.56 -12.78 -0.92
CA GLN A 82 5.48 -13.91 -0.93
C GLN A 82 4.83 -15.22 -0.48
N GLU A 83 3.73 -15.13 0.27
CA GLU A 83 2.96 -16.23 0.83
C GLU A 83 1.46 -15.87 0.79
N PRO A 84 0.55 -16.86 0.72
CA PRO A 84 -0.88 -16.60 0.72
C PRO A 84 -1.37 -16.03 2.06
N VAL A 85 -2.24 -15.03 1.99
CA VAL A 85 -2.96 -14.48 3.16
C VAL A 85 -4.25 -15.27 3.33
N THR A 86 -4.43 -15.87 4.52
CA THR A 86 -5.54 -16.79 4.79
C THR A 86 -6.40 -16.31 5.96
N TYR A 87 -7.57 -16.93 6.15
CA TYR A 87 -8.48 -16.62 7.24
C TYR A 87 -7.79 -16.65 8.61
N GLY A 88 -8.09 -15.66 9.44
CA GLY A 88 -7.41 -15.43 10.73
C GLY A 88 -6.17 -14.56 10.64
N ALA A 89 -5.84 -14.00 9.47
CA ALA A 89 -4.89 -12.90 9.36
C ALA A 89 -5.45 -11.65 10.06
N LYS A 90 -4.60 -10.92 10.78
CA LYS A 90 -5.02 -9.84 11.67
C LYS A 90 -4.18 -8.58 11.52
N ALA A 91 -4.81 -7.44 11.79
CA ALA A 91 -4.15 -6.14 11.85
C ALA A 91 -4.34 -5.48 13.21
N ASP A 92 -3.25 -5.26 13.93
CA ASP A 92 -3.21 -4.40 15.11
C ASP A 92 -3.16 -2.93 14.65
N VAL A 93 -4.22 -2.18 14.95
CA VAL A 93 -4.35 -0.76 14.58
C VAL A 93 -4.33 0.10 15.85
N LEU A 94 -3.36 1.02 15.88
CA LEU A 94 -3.17 1.99 16.95
C LEU A 94 -3.29 3.42 16.40
N VAL A 95 -4.31 4.16 16.83
CA VAL A 95 -4.53 5.57 16.46
C VAL A 95 -4.20 6.46 17.65
N LYS A 96 -3.35 7.45 17.42
CA LYS A 96 -3.00 8.49 18.38
C LYS A 96 -3.38 9.86 17.85
N LEU A 97 -3.85 10.72 18.75
CA LEU A 97 -4.00 12.15 18.55
C LEU A 97 -2.98 12.85 19.44
N GLY A 98 -1.93 13.40 18.82
CA GLY A 98 -0.73 13.85 19.54
C GLY A 98 -0.11 12.70 20.35
N PHE A 99 -0.15 12.79 21.67
CA PHE A 99 0.36 11.76 22.60
C PHE A 99 -0.72 10.86 23.19
N VAL A 100 -2.00 11.17 22.97
CA VAL A 100 -3.14 10.41 23.52
C VAL A 100 -3.51 9.30 22.55
N GLN A 101 -3.70 8.09 23.06
CA GLN A 101 -4.21 6.95 22.30
C GLN A 101 -5.73 7.02 22.19
N LEU A 102 -6.25 7.12 20.97
CA LEU A 102 -7.68 7.14 20.70
C LEU A 102 -8.24 5.73 20.43
N LEU A 103 -7.47 4.93 19.70
CA LEU A 103 -7.87 3.58 19.32
C LEU A 103 -6.70 2.64 19.48
N LYS A 104 -6.96 1.46 20.04
CA LYS A 104 -6.09 0.29 19.92
C LYS A 104 -6.99 -0.92 19.79
N LYS A 105 -7.09 -1.45 18.58
CA LYS A 105 -7.93 -2.58 18.25
C LYS A 105 -7.22 -3.51 17.28
N GLU A 106 -7.54 -4.77 17.39
CA GLU A 106 -7.17 -5.80 16.44
C GLU A 106 -8.37 -6.03 15.51
N PHE A 107 -8.13 -6.11 14.21
CA PHE A 107 -9.12 -6.39 13.18
C PHE A 107 -8.75 -7.68 12.44
N ASP A 108 -9.75 -8.50 12.08
CA ASP A 108 -9.54 -9.63 11.16
C ASP A 108 -9.52 -9.09 9.73
N ILE A 109 -8.42 -9.33 9.00
CA ILE A 109 -8.20 -8.74 7.68
C ILE A 109 -9.22 -9.28 6.69
N CYS A 110 -9.54 -10.58 6.74
CA CYS A 110 -10.46 -11.19 5.79
C CYS A 110 -11.89 -10.73 6.04
N GLU A 111 -12.30 -10.65 7.31
CA GLU A 111 -13.62 -10.12 7.68
C GLU A 111 -13.77 -8.65 7.25
N GLU A 112 -12.75 -7.81 7.46
CA GLU A 112 -12.79 -6.42 7.00
C GLU A 112 -12.81 -6.30 5.47
N MET A 113 -12.14 -7.18 4.73
CA MET A 113 -12.21 -7.17 3.26
C MET A 113 -13.61 -7.51 2.75
N ASP A 114 -14.25 -8.52 3.35
CA ASP A 114 -15.62 -8.91 3.02
C ASP A 114 -16.64 -7.81 3.35
N ASN A 115 -16.39 -7.03 4.41
CA ASN A 115 -17.28 -5.95 4.86
C ASN A 115 -17.12 -4.62 4.10
N ASN A 116 -15.99 -4.38 3.42
CA ASN A 116 -15.62 -3.06 2.90
C ASN A 116 -15.49 -2.96 1.36
N ASP A 117 -16.20 -3.80 0.60
CA ASP A 117 -16.24 -3.79 -0.88
C ASP A 117 -14.85 -3.77 -1.54
N VAL A 118 -13.90 -4.55 -1.00
CA VAL A 118 -12.57 -4.72 -1.58
C VAL A 118 -12.63 -5.75 -2.71
N GLU A 119 -11.95 -5.50 -3.83
CA GLU A 119 -11.93 -6.42 -4.98
C GLU A 119 -11.25 -7.77 -4.69
N LEU A 120 -10.44 -7.82 -3.64
CA LEU A 120 -9.72 -9.01 -3.21
C LEU A 120 -10.56 -9.81 -2.21
N GLN A 121 -10.54 -11.13 -2.35
CA GLN A 121 -11.22 -12.06 -1.47
C GLN A 121 -10.21 -12.99 -0.81
N CYS A 122 -10.44 -13.31 0.46
CA CYS A 122 -9.66 -14.36 1.13
C CYS A 122 -10.06 -15.75 0.63
N PRO A 123 -9.11 -16.71 0.54
CA PRO A 123 -7.68 -16.53 0.72
C PRO A 123 -7.04 -15.79 -0.48
N VAL A 124 -6.17 -14.82 -0.19
CA VAL A 124 -5.42 -14.09 -1.22
C VAL A 124 -4.16 -14.88 -1.52
N MET A 125 -4.05 -15.39 -2.75
CA MET A 125 -2.90 -16.19 -3.19
C MET A 125 -1.62 -15.34 -3.28
N ASP A 126 -0.47 -16.00 -3.18
CA ASP A 126 0.83 -15.39 -3.41
C ASP A 126 0.95 -14.87 -4.86
N GLY A 127 1.75 -13.82 -5.04
CA GLY A 127 1.94 -13.15 -6.31
C GLY A 127 1.66 -11.65 -6.29
N PRO A 128 1.59 -11.00 -7.47
CA PRO A 128 1.32 -9.59 -7.59
C PRO A 128 -0.08 -9.26 -7.08
N VAL A 129 -0.18 -8.21 -6.27
CA VAL A 129 -1.44 -7.76 -5.68
C VAL A 129 -1.64 -6.27 -5.93
N LYS A 130 -2.88 -5.90 -6.24
CA LYS A 130 -3.35 -4.52 -6.29
C LYS A 130 -4.59 -4.41 -5.42
N VAL A 131 -4.54 -3.51 -4.43
CA VAL A 131 -5.64 -3.24 -3.50
C VAL A 131 -6.15 -1.84 -3.77
N THR A 132 -7.47 -1.68 -3.95
CA THR A 132 -8.11 -0.36 -4.01
C THR A 132 -9.17 -0.30 -2.93
N GLN A 133 -9.01 0.62 -1.98
CA GLN A 133 -10.01 0.89 -0.94
C GLN A 133 -10.54 2.31 -1.10
N LYS A 134 -11.86 2.46 -1.06
CA LYS A 134 -12.51 3.77 -0.92
C LYS A 134 -13.03 3.91 0.49
N VAL A 135 -12.72 5.03 1.14
CA VAL A 135 -13.25 5.38 2.46
C VAL A 135 -13.79 6.81 2.42
N THR A 136 -14.90 7.05 3.10
CA THR A 136 -15.38 8.41 3.35
C THR A 136 -14.85 8.87 4.70
N LEU A 137 -14.11 9.98 4.72
CA LEU A 137 -13.61 10.53 5.97
C LEU A 137 -14.74 11.27 6.68
N PRO A 138 -14.96 11.04 7.98
CA PRO A 138 -15.98 11.77 8.74
C PRO A 138 -15.77 13.28 8.69
N GLU A 139 -16.85 14.07 8.71
CA GLU A 139 -16.78 15.53 8.75
C GLU A 139 -16.27 16.05 10.10
N GLU A 140 -16.56 15.32 11.18
CA GLU A 140 -16.26 15.71 12.55
C GLU A 140 -14.82 15.39 13.00
N ILE A 141 -13.91 15.05 12.08
CA ILE A 141 -12.50 14.80 12.41
C ILE A 141 -11.90 16.03 13.12
N PRO A 142 -11.41 15.90 14.36
CA PRO A 142 -10.80 17.00 15.09
C PRO A 142 -9.61 17.62 14.34
N LYS A 143 -9.44 18.94 14.48
CA LYS A 143 -8.26 19.68 13.96
C LYS A 143 -7.02 19.34 14.78
N ALA A 144 -6.42 18.19 14.50
CA ALA A 144 -5.29 17.67 15.26
C ALA A 144 -4.31 16.90 14.38
N HIS A 145 -3.20 16.48 14.99
CA HIS A 145 -2.21 15.63 14.37
C HIS A 145 -2.47 14.17 14.74
N PHE A 146 -2.73 13.34 13.74
CA PHE A 146 -3.01 11.93 13.89
C PHE A 146 -1.80 11.11 13.48
N LYS A 147 -1.53 10.08 14.28
CA LYS A 147 -0.57 9.02 13.96
C LYS A 147 -1.28 7.69 14.02
N VAL A 148 -1.28 6.94 12.92
CA VAL A 148 -1.84 5.60 12.84
C VAL A 148 -0.70 4.61 12.65
N GLN A 149 -0.70 3.55 13.44
CA GLN A 149 0.24 2.44 13.28
C GLN A 149 -0.58 1.20 12.96
N VAL A 150 -0.23 0.54 11.86
CA VAL A 150 -0.84 -0.72 11.43
C VAL A 150 0.25 -1.78 11.44
N ARG A 151 0.02 -2.86 12.16
CA ARG A 151 0.90 -4.03 12.21
C ARG A 151 0.07 -5.26 11.88
N ALA A 152 0.25 -5.79 10.68
CA ALA A 152 -0.48 -6.94 10.19
C ALA A 152 0.35 -8.21 10.33
N LYS A 153 -0.32 -9.32 10.62
CA LYS A 153 0.24 -10.67 10.65
C LYS A 153 -0.71 -11.64 9.98
N ASN A 154 -0.17 -12.69 9.37
CA ASN A 154 -0.97 -13.79 8.86
C ASN A 154 -1.43 -14.72 10.00
N TYR A 155 -2.30 -15.69 9.71
CA TYR A 155 -2.88 -16.61 10.70
C TYR A 155 -1.85 -17.35 11.58
N ASN A 156 -0.65 -17.56 11.05
CA ASN A 156 0.47 -18.23 11.69
C ASN A 156 1.42 -17.27 12.46
N ASN A 157 1.03 -16.01 12.64
CA ASN A 157 1.81 -14.92 13.22
C ASN A 157 3.02 -14.44 12.39
N HIS A 158 3.19 -14.89 11.14
CA HIS A 158 4.20 -14.32 10.25
C HIS A 158 3.87 -12.84 9.96
N PRO A 159 4.85 -11.92 10.05
CA PRO A 159 4.62 -10.50 9.74
C PRO A 159 4.10 -10.32 8.32
N LEU A 160 2.96 -9.65 8.17
CA LEU A 160 2.33 -9.46 6.86
C LEU A 160 2.66 -8.08 6.29
N ALA A 161 2.35 -7.01 7.02
CA ALA A 161 2.65 -5.64 6.59
C ALA A 161 2.87 -4.72 7.80
N CYS A 162 3.65 -3.65 7.62
CA CYS A 162 3.92 -2.63 8.62
C CYS A 162 3.73 -1.24 8.01
N LEU A 163 2.74 -0.48 8.46
CA LEU A 163 2.50 0.88 7.99
C LEU A 163 2.44 1.86 9.16
N ASP A 164 3.12 3.00 9.01
CA ASP A 164 2.97 4.16 9.87
C ASP A 164 2.41 5.33 9.06
N VAL A 165 1.27 5.87 9.49
CA VAL A 165 0.59 6.98 8.83
C VAL A 165 0.66 8.22 9.70
N ASP A 166 1.03 9.35 9.11
CA ASP A 166 1.15 10.64 9.78
C ASP A 166 0.33 11.69 9.01
N VAL A 167 -0.79 12.15 9.59
CA VAL A 167 -1.71 13.10 8.95
C VAL A 167 -2.04 14.25 9.88
N ASN A 168 -1.87 15.48 9.41
CA ASN A 168 -2.09 16.69 10.20
C ASN A 168 -3.31 17.48 9.70
N PHE A 169 -4.41 17.39 10.43
CA PHE A 169 -5.67 18.07 10.11
C PHE A 169 -5.77 19.51 10.69
N ARG A 170 -4.67 20.10 11.18
CA ARG A 170 -4.70 21.44 11.81
C ARG A 170 -4.83 22.60 10.81
N HIS A 171 -4.34 22.45 9.58
CA HIS A 171 -4.17 23.55 8.63
C HIS A 171 -4.89 23.31 7.29
N HIS A 172 -6.19 22.97 7.31
CA HIS A 172 -6.99 22.84 6.09
C HIS A 172 -7.35 24.16 5.37
N HIS A 173 -6.77 25.29 5.76
CA HIS A 173 -7.14 26.59 5.22
C HIS A 173 -6.47 27.01 3.90
N LEU A 174 -5.82 26.11 3.16
CA LEU A 174 -5.21 26.47 1.88
C LEU A 174 -5.65 25.53 0.77
N ARG A 175 -6.87 25.73 0.22
CA ARG A 175 -7.15 25.78 -1.25
C ARG A 175 -8.63 25.79 -1.71
N HIS A 176 -9.61 26.18 -0.90
CA HIS A 176 -10.94 26.57 -1.42
C HIS A 176 -11.08 28.07 -1.72
N SER A 177 -10.04 28.70 -2.29
CA SER A 177 -10.14 30.09 -2.77
C SER A 177 -9.41 30.28 -4.08
N SER A 178 -9.93 29.67 -5.16
CA SER A 178 -9.64 30.08 -6.55
C SER A 178 -10.63 29.42 -7.54
N SER A 179 -11.94 29.63 -7.38
CA SER A 179 -12.90 29.58 -8.51
C SER A 179 -14.28 30.09 -8.10
N ASN A 180 -14.42 31.37 -7.76
CA ASN A 180 -15.67 32.11 -8.00
C ASN A 180 -15.50 33.64 -7.86
N LYS A 181 -14.61 34.24 -8.64
CA LYS A 181 -14.60 35.70 -8.87
C LYS A 181 -14.39 35.99 -10.35
N LYS A 182 -15.36 35.59 -11.17
CA LYS A 182 -15.58 36.19 -12.49
C LYS A 182 -17.04 35.96 -12.90
N ASN A 183 -17.90 36.88 -12.45
CA ASN A 183 -19.08 37.38 -13.15
C ASN A 183 -19.93 38.21 -12.18
N ARG A 184 -19.57 39.48 -12.05
CA ARG A 184 -20.51 40.55 -11.68
C ARG A 184 -19.97 41.87 -12.25
N GLN A 185 -20.12 42.00 -13.56
CA GLN A 185 -19.98 43.24 -14.34
C GLN A 185 -20.81 42.98 -15.62
N GLY A 186 -21.92 43.62 -15.90
CA GLY A 186 -22.71 44.59 -15.15
C GLY A 186 -24.12 44.60 -15.73
N ASP A 187 -25.08 44.99 -14.90
CA ASP A 187 -26.46 45.24 -15.30
C ASP A 187 -26.79 46.71 -14.98
N ALA A 188 -27.43 47.36 -15.97
CA ALA A 188 -28.09 48.68 -15.99
C ALA A 188 -27.20 49.94 -15.94
N GLU A 189 -27.13 50.82 -16.96
CA GLU A 189 -28.20 51.68 -17.57
C GLU A 189 -28.65 52.76 -16.56
N TRP A 190 -28.46 54.08 -16.74
CA TRP A 190 -28.60 54.97 -17.90
C TRP A 190 -27.48 56.02 -18.01
#